data_AF-A0A4Y9QJU5-F1
#
_entry.id   AF-A0A4Y9QJU5-F1
#
_cell.length_a   1.000
_cell.length_b   1.000
_cell.length_c   1.000
_cell.angle_alpha   90.00
_cell.angle_beta   90.00
_cell.angle_gamma   90.00
#
_symmetry.space_group_name_H-M   'P 1'
#
loop_
_entity.id
_entity.type
_entity.pdbx_description
1 polymer ?
#
loop_
_entity_poly.entity_id
_entity_poly.type
_entity_poly.pdbx_seq_one_letter_code
_entity_poly.pdbx_strand_id
1 'polypeptide(L)'
;MIVLPFPPPPLAVLHALELLGNARRGDRGGAAQASAVADLERPWEPAACTGELGTAVWTWCDDVVAWINHEYAWRPAQMVPVCWPHHAHIARELPVLAVLRWESENAVGPQLMEEWNRYAFPMFCDRMAQRLGESTCRTGRHQDWPAEGRYTASLDASPR
;
A
#
# COMPACT_ATOMS: atom_id res chain seq x y z
N MET A 1 13.87 5.83 -23.06
CA MET A 1 13.43 6.50 -21.81
C MET A 1 13.93 5.63 -20.67
N ILE A 2 14.70 6.16 -19.72
CA ILE A 2 15.36 5.36 -18.65
C ILE A 2 14.43 5.20 -17.43
N VAL A 3 13.45 6.10 -17.28
CA VAL A 3 12.51 6.17 -16.15
C VAL A 3 11.09 5.99 -16.68
N LEU A 4 10.31 5.09 -16.10
CA LEU A 4 8.90 4.90 -16.43
C LEU A 4 8.00 5.86 -15.66
N PRO A 5 6.89 6.34 -16.26
CA PRO A 5 5.88 7.08 -15.51
C PRO A 5 5.27 6.20 -14.41
N PHE A 6 4.90 6.82 -13.29
CA PHE A 6 4.19 6.11 -12.23
C PHE A 6 2.80 5.67 -12.74
N PRO A 7 2.35 4.44 -12.44
CA PRO A 7 1.04 3.96 -12.87
C PRO A 7 -0.10 4.81 -12.28
N PRO A 8 -1.00 5.36 -13.12
CA PRO A 8 -2.09 6.18 -12.63
C PRO A 8 -3.08 5.34 -11.82
N PRO A 9 -3.74 5.90 -10.79
CA PRO A 9 -4.75 5.16 -10.04
C PRO A 9 -5.97 4.89 -10.94
N PRO A 10 -6.62 3.73 -10.79
CA PRO A 10 -7.89 3.45 -11.46
C PRO A 10 -8.99 4.43 -11.03
N LEU A 11 -10.05 4.56 -11.85
CA LEU A 11 -11.12 5.53 -11.63
C LEU A 11 -11.77 5.44 -10.25
N ALA A 12 -12.05 4.22 -9.76
CA ALA A 12 -12.64 4.00 -8.43
C ALA A 12 -11.73 4.53 -7.31
N VAL A 13 -10.41 4.34 -7.44
CA VAL A 13 -9.42 4.85 -6.49
C VAL A 13 -9.35 6.37 -6.56
N LEU A 14 -9.26 6.95 -7.77
CA LEU A 14 -9.25 8.40 -7.98
C LEU A 14 -10.48 9.07 -7.35
N HIS A 15 -11.67 8.50 -7.58
CA HIS A 15 -12.91 9.03 -7.01
C HIS A 15 -12.91 8.99 -5.47
N ALA A 16 -12.46 7.90 -4.87
CA ALA A 16 -12.32 7.80 -3.41
C ALA A 16 -11.34 8.85 -2.85
N LEU A 17 -10.18 9.03 -3.50
CA LEU A 17 -9.19 10.05 -3.12
C LEU A 17 -9.75 11.47 -3.26
N GLU A 18 -10.53 11.74 -4.30
CA GLU A 18 -11.19 13.04 -4.49
C GLU A 18 -12.22 13.33 -3.40
N LEU A 19 -13.07 12.36 -3.05
CA LEU A 19 -14.03 12.48 -1.94
C LEU A 19 -13.33 12.78 -0.62
N LEU A 20 -12.25 12.05 -0.31
CA LEU A 20 -11.44 12.26 0.88
C LEU A 20 -10.75 13.64 0.88
N GLY A 21 -10.25 14.08 -0.28
CA GLY A 21 -9.66 15.42 -0.45
C GLY A 21 -10.68 16.55 -0.28
N ASN A 22 -11.90 16.37 -0.80
CA ASN A 22 -13.02 17.30 -0.63
C ASN A 22 -13.44 17.38 0.83
N ALA A 23 -13.56 16.23 1.52
CA ALA A 23 -13.83 16.16 2.95
C ALA A 23 -12.77 16.92 3.77
N ARG A 24 -11.48 16.72 3.47
CA ARG A 24 -10.38 17.41 4.15
C ARG A 24 -10.40 18.93 3.96
N ARG A 25 -10.82 19.42 2.78
CA ARG A 25 -10.97 20.87 2.50
C ARG A 25 -12.25 21.47 3.09
N GLY A 26 -13.31 20.67 3.17
CA GLY A 26 -14.64 21.07 3.61
C GLY A 26 -14.84 21.18 5.12
N ASP A 27 -13.83 20.83 5.92
CA ASP A 27 -13.86 20.75 7.39
C ASP A 27 -14.05 22.12 8.08
N ARG A 28 -15.27 22.66 7.95
CA ARG A 28 -15.89 23.70 8.79
C ARG A 28 -17.28 23.26 9.26
N GLY A 29 -17.64 21.98 9.19
CA GLY A 29 -18.96 21.45 9.50
C GLY A 29 -18.99 20.59 10.77
N GLY A 30 -20.09 20.70 11.54
CA GLY A 30 -20.27 19.97 12.79
C GLY A 30 -20.47 18.45 12.66
N ALA A 31 -20.98 17.81 13.72
CA ALA A 31 -21.02 16.34 13.90
C ALA A 31 -21.55 15.49 12.72
N ALA A 32 -22.50 16.01 11.93
CA ALA A 32 -23.04 15.29 10.77
C ALA A 32 -22.01 15.14 9.62
N GLN A 33 -21.13 16.13 9.43
CA GLN A 33 -20.07 16.06 8.42
C GLN A 33 -18.96 15.11 8.88
N ALA A 34 -18.63 15.08 10.16
CA ALA A 34 -17.67 14.12 10.73
C ALA A 34 -18.11 12.65 10.53
N SER A 35 -19.41 12.35 10.69
CA SER A 35 -19.95 11.02 10.39
C SER A 35 -19.77 10.65 8.91
N ALA A 36 -20.08 11.58 7.99
CA ALA A 36 -19.95 11.33 6.56
C ALA A 36 -18.50 11.07 6.13
N VAL A 37 -17.50 11.67 6.80
CA VAL A 37 -16.07 11.39 6.57
C VAL A 37 -15.66 10.03 7.12
N ALA A 38 -16.23 9.59 8.25
CA ALA A 38 -15.93 8.29 8.84
C ALA A 38 -16.39 7.12 7.95
N ASP A 39 -17.45 7.34 7.17
CA ASP A 39 -18.01 6.34 6.25
C ASP A 39 -17.25 6.24 4.90
N LEU A 40 -16.28 7.13 4.64
CA LEU A 40 -15.48 7.08 3.42
C LEU A 40 -14.42 5.97 3.51
N GLU A 41 -14.52 5.02 2.59
CA GLU A 41 -13.50 4.00 2.39
C GLU A 41 -12.16 4.66 2.01
N ARG A 42 -11.07 4.15 2.58
CA ARG A 42 -9.72 4.69 2.40
C ARG A 42 -8.94 3.74 1.50
N PRO A 43 -8.53 4.15 0.30
CA PRO A 43 -7.76 3.29 -0.61
C PRO A 43 -6.46 2.74 -0.01
N TRP A 44 -5.90 3.44 0.98
CA TRP A 44 -4.71 3.00 1.71
C TRP A 44 -4.99 2.01 2.87
N GLU A 45 -6.26 1.68 3.12
CA GLU A 45 -6.72 0.64 4.07
C GLU A 45 -7.47 -0.46 3.30
N PRO A 46 -6.75 -1.36 2.62
CA PRO A 46 -7.36 -2.31 1.69
C PRO A 46 -8.33 -3.29 2.36
N ALA A 47 -8.16 -3.57 3.66
CA ALA A 47 -9.05 -4.43 4.43
C ALA A 47 -10.43 -3.80 4.68
N ALA A 48 -10.54 -2.48 4.56
CA ALA A 48 -11.80 -1.74 4.70
C ALA A 48 -12.43 -1.39 3.35
N CYS A 49 -11.74 -1.65 2.23
CA CYS A 49 -12.25 -1.40 0.89
C CYS A 49 -13.09 -2.59 0.42
N THR A 50 -14.26 -2.31 -0.13
CA THR A 50 -15.20 -3.32 -0.63
C THR A 50 -15.48 -3.16 -2.12
N GLY A 51 -16.14 -4.16 -2.72
CA GLY A 51 -16.61 -4.12 -4.10
C GLY A 51 -15.56 -3.72 -5.14
N GLU A 52 -15.93 -2.73 -5.97
CA GLU A 52 -15.08 -2.22 -7.05
C GLU A 52 -13.81 -1.55 -6.52
N LEU A 53 -13.91 -0.75 -5.46
CA LEU A 53 -12.77 -0.05 -4.89
C LEU A 53 -11.71 -1.04 -4.40
N GLY A 54 -12.12 -2.08 -3.67
CA GLY A 54 -11.21 -3.13 -3.22
C GLY A 54 -10.43 -3.73 -4.39
N THR A 55 -11.13 -4.20 -5.42
CA THR A 55 -10.52 -4.81 -6.62
C THR A 55 -9.56 -3.84 -7.33
N ALA A 56 -9.94 -2.57 -7.44
CA ALA A 56 -9.14 -1.53 -8.06
C ALA A 56 -7.85 -1.24 -7.28
N VAL A 57 -7.90 -1.20 -5.94
CA VAL A 57 -6.70 -1.01 -5.09
C VAL A 57 -5.71 -2.15 -5.29
N TRP A 58 -6.18 -3.40 -5.29
CA TRP A 58 -5.32 -4.57 -5.49
C TRP A 58 -4.65 -4.56 -6.88
N THR A 59 -5.43 -4.29 -7.93
CA THR A 59 -4.91 -4.20 -9.31
C THR A 59 -3.88 -3.08 -9.45
N TRP A 60 -4.17 -1.90 -8.89
CA TRP A 60 -3.24 -0.78 -8.93
C TRP A 60 -1.94 -1.08 -8.16
N CYS A 61 -2.03 -1.80 -7.05
CA CYS A 61 -0.85 -2.23 -6.29
C CYS A 61 0.03 -3.19 -7.10
N ASP A 62 -0.52 -4.07 -7.94
CA ASP A 62 0.27 -4.91 -8.85
C ASP A 62 1.05 -4.06 -9.85
N ASP A 63 0.41 -3.05 -10.46
CA ASP A 63 1.08 -2.13 -11.38
C ASP A 63 2.18 -1.33 -10.68
N VAL A 64 1.92 -0.85 -9.46
CA VAL A 64 2.89 -0.13 -8.62
C VAL A 64 4.06 -1.02 -8.26
N VAL A 65 3.84 -2.30 -7.94
CA VAL A 65 4.92 -3.26 -7.66
C VAL A 65 5.77 -3.50 -8.89
N ALA A 66 5.15 -3.67 -10.05
CA ALA A 66 5.88 -3.81 -11.31
C ALA A 66 6.76 -2.57 -11.58
N TRP A 67 6.21 -1.37 -11.36
CA TRP A 67 6.94 -0.11 -11.49
C TRP A 67 8.08 0.01 -10.47
N ILE A 68 7.84 -0.25 -9.18
CA ILE A 68 8.87 -0.22 -8.12
C ILE A 68 10.02 -1.17 -8.47
N ASN A 69 9.69 -2.39 -8.88
CA ASN A 69 10.69 -3.40 -9.22
C ASN A 69 11.50 -3.01 -10.47
N HIS A 70 10.92 -2.27 -11.41
CA HIS A 70 11.64 -1.73 -12.55
C HIS A 70 12.54 -0.55 -12.15
N GLU A 71 12.00 0.42 -11.40
CA GLU A 71 12.67 1.70 -11.13
C GLU A 71 13.71 1.64 -10.01
N TYR A 72 13.48 0.81 -8.97
CA TYR A 72 14.29 0.84 -7.74
C TYR A 72 14.99 -0.47 -7.42
N ALA A 73 14.56 -1.61 -7.97
CA ALA A 73 15.20 -2.90 -7.67
C ALA A 73 16.35 -3.18 -8.64
N TRP A 74 17.59 -2.95 -8.18
CA TRP A 74 18.78 -3.35 -8.94
C TRP A 74 19.18 -4.82 -8.69
N ARG A 75 18.86 -5.34 -7.50
CA ARG A 75 19.16 -6.72 -7.10
C ARG A 75 17.86 -7.47 -6.78
N PRO A 76 17.76 -8.79 -7.06
CA PRO A 76 16.57 -9.58 -6.72
C PRO A 76 16.16 -9.49 -5.24
N ALA A 77 17.14 -9.36 -4.33
CA ALA A 77 16.89 -9.21 -2.89
C ALA A 77 16.15 -7.91 -2.51
N GLN A 78 16.09 -6.92 -3.40
CA GLN A 78 15.39 -5.65 -3.20
C GLN A 78 13.98 -5.65 -3.79
N MET A 79 13.66 -6.63 -4.65
CA MET A 79 12.36 -6.70 -5.30
C MET A 79 11.24 -6.94 -4.29
N VAL A 80 10.11 -6.26 -4.48
CA VAL A 80 8.84 -6.66 -3.89
C VAL A 80 8.42 -7.97 -4.55
N PRO A 81 8.17 -9.05 -3.79
CA PRO A 81 7.89 -10.36 -4.36
C PRO A 81 6.53 -10.40 -5.04
N VAL A 82 6.37 -11.24 -6.08
CA VAL A 82 5.09 -11.43 -6.79
C VAL A 82 3.97 -11.95 -5.87
N CYS A 83 4.35 -12.65 -4.79
CA CYS A 83 3.43 -13.14 -3.77
C CYS A 83 3.12 -12.07 -2.69
N TRP A 84 3.40 -10.79 -2.93
CA TRP A 84 3.10 -9.70 -2.01
C TRP A 84 1.66 -9.72 -1.45
N PRO A 85 0.60 -10.15 -2.20
CA PRO A 85 -0.75 -10.20 -1.64
C PRO A 85 -0.90 -11.17 -0.46
N HIS A 86 -0.06 -12.20 -0.42
CA HIS A 86 -0.04 -13.22 0.65
C HIS A 86 0.78 -12.78 1.86
N HIS A 87 1.41 -11.59 1.80
CA HIS A 87 2.18 -11.03 2.89
C HIS A 87 1.43 -9.84 3.48
N ALA A 88 0.62 -10.10 4.52
CA ALA A 88 -0.26 -9.09 5.12
C ALA A 88 0.45 -7.76 5.47
N HIS A 89 1.72 -7.81 5.87
CA HIS A 89 2.50 -6.61 6.16
C HIS A 89 2.87 -5.79 4.90
N ILE A 90 3.10 -6.45 3.77
CA ILE A 90 3.32 -5.78 2.48
C ILE A 90 1.98 -5.25 1.96
N ALA A 91 0.95 -6.10 1.96
CA ALA A 91 -0.38 -5.75 1.48
C ALA A 91 -1.00 -4.56 2.24
N ARG A 92 -0.65 -4.35 3.52
CA ARG A 92 -1.08 -3.18 4.31
C ARG A 92 -0.30 -1.91 3.99
N GLU A 93 1.00 -2.01 3.73
CA GLU A 93 1.85 -0.82 3.55
C GLU A 93 1.93 -0.34 2.10
N LEU A 94 1.78 -1.25 1.15
CA LEU A 94 1.92 -0.95 -0.29
C LEU A 94 0.85 0.05 -0.79
N PRO A 95 -0.44 -0.05 -0.43
CA PRO A 95 -1.43 0.97 -0.82
C PRO A 95 -1.11 2.37 -0.26
N VAL A 96 -0.59 2.45 0.97
CA VAL A 96 -0.14 3.72 1.56
C VAL A 96 1.00 4.30 0.71
N LEU A 97 1.99 3.49 0.37
CA LEU A 97 3.14 3.89 -0.44
C LEU A 97 2.71 4.39 -1.83
N ALA A 98 1.75 3.71 -2.47
CA ALA A 98 1.19 4.07 -3.76
C ALA A 98 0.46 5.42 -3.71
N VAL A 99 -0.39 5.64 -2.71
CA VAL A 99 -1.10 6.91 -2.53
C VAL A 99 -0.13 8.06 -2.25
N LEU A 100 0.86 7.88 -1.35
CA LEU A 100 1.86 8.91 -1.09
C LEU A 100 2.68 9.27 -2.34
N ARG A 101 2.99 8.27 -3.18
CA ARG A 101 3.70 8.49 -4.44
C ARG A 101 2.86 9.24 -5.46
N TRP A 102 1.56 8.96 -5.52
CA TRP A 102 0.62 9.68 -6.38
C TRP A 102 0.41 11.11 -5.89
N GLU A 103 0.21 11.32 -4.58
CA GLU A 103 0.07 12.66 -3.99
C GLU A 103 1.31 13.52 -4.25
N SER A 104 2.51 12.94 -4.16
CA SER A 104 3.75 13.67 -4.43
C SER A 104 3.90 14.08 -5.89
N GLU A 105 3.36 13.30 -6.84
CA GLU A 105 3.31 13.65 -8.26
C GLU A 105 2.34 14.79 -8.58
N ASN A 106 1.28 14.92 -7.77
CA ASN A 106 0.26 15.96 -7.89
C ASN A 106 0.56 17.18 -7.00
N ALA A 107 1.67 17.16 -6.26
CA ALA A 107 2.07 18.27 -5.39
C ALA A 107 2.59 19.46 -6.19
N VAL A 108 2.32 20.67 -5.69
CA VAL A 108 2.83 21.91 -6.30
C VAL A 108 4.35 22.04 -6.12
N GLY A 109 4.89 21.49 -5.03
CA GLY A 109 6.30 21.58 -4.67
C GLY A 109 6.97 20.21 -4.48
N PRO A 110 8.31 20.17 -4.51
CA PRO A 110 9.06 18.91 -4.48
C PRO A 110 9.07 18.23 -3.11
N GLN A 111 8.54 18.86 -2.06
CA GLN A 111 8.70 18.41 -0.67
C GLN A 111 8.12 17.00 -0.45
N LEU A 112 6.91 16.73 -0.95
CA LEU A 112 6.31 15.40 -0.83
C LEU A 112 7.08 14.34 -1.62
N MET A 113 7.70 14.72 -2.75
CA MET A 113 8.54 13.81 -3.52
C MET A 113 9.86 13.54 -2.80
N GLU A 114 10.47 14.55 -2.19
CA GLU A 114 11.65 14.39 -1.33
C GLU A 114 11.33 13.48 -0.14
N GLU A 115 10.22 13.72 0.55
CA GLU A 115 9.78 12.91 1.69
C GLU A 115 9.52 11.45 1.30
N TRP A 116 8.89 11.23 0.14
CA TRP A 116 8.66 9.88 -0.36
C TRP A 116 9.97 9.13 -0.61
N ASN A 117 10.92 9.79 -1.28
CA ASN A 117 12.23 9.20 -1.62
C ASN A 117 13.12 9.02 -0.39
N ARG A 118 13.03 9.93 0.59
CA ARG A 118 13.91 9.94 1.76
C ARG A 118 13.39 9.07 2.90
N TYR A 119 12.07 8.98 3.06
CA TYR A 119 11.46 8.34 4.22
C TYR A 119 10.50 7.23 3.84
N ALA A 120 9.47 7.49 3.03
CA ALA A 120 8.39 6.52 2.83
C ALA A 120 8.90 5.23 2.16
N PHE A 121 9.58 5.37 1.01
CA PHE A 121 10.05 4.24 0.23
C PHE A 121 11.21 3.46 0.90
N PRO A 122 12.28 4.11 1.40
CA PRO A 122 13.35 3.39 2.08
C PRO A 122 12.85 2.62 3.30
N MET A 123 12.01 3.24 4.14
CA MET A 123 11.51 2.59 5.35
C MET A 123 10.55 1.41 5.04
N PHE A 124 9.76 1.50 3.96
CA PHE A 124 8.99 0.37 3.47
C PHE A 124 9.91 -0.78 3.06
N CYS A 125 10.97 -0.49 2.29
CA CYS A 125 11.93 -1.50 1.84
C CYS A 125 12.64 -2.20 3.00
N ASP A 126 13.08 -1.43 3.99
CA ASP A 126 13.76 -1.94 5.19
C ASP A 126 12.82 -2.84 6.01
N ARG A 127 11.59 -2.37 6.29
CA ARG A 127 10.59 -3.18 7.02
C ARG A 127 10.20 -4.45 6.25
N MET A 128 10.05 -4.35 4.93
CA MET A 128 9.77 -5.51 4.07
C MET A 128 10.94 -6.50 4.11
N ALA A 129 12.19 -6.03 4.02
CA ALA A 129 13.38 -6.89 4.09
C ALA A 129 13.48 -7.57 5.45
N GLN A 130 13.32 -6.81 6.54
CA GLN A 130 13.36 -7.32 7.90
C GLN A 130 12.30 -8.40 8.16
N ARG A 131 11.04 -8.17 7.74
CA ARG A 131 9.92 -9.09 8.00
C ARG A 131 9.92 -10.32 7.10
N LEU A 132 10.40 -10.20 5.86
CA LEU A 132 10.61 -11.35 4.98
C LEU A 132 11.81 -12.20 5.42
N GLY A 133 12.80 -11.61 6.09
CA GLY A 133 13.97 -12.31 6.61
C GLY A 133 14.66 -13.16 5.53
N GLU A 134 14.91 -14.42 5.87
CA GLU A 134 15.56 -15.41 4.98
C GLU A 134 14.58 -16.04 3.96
N SER A 135 13.35 -15.53 3.82
CA SER A 135 12.38 -16.12 2.89
C SER A 135 12.87 -16.10 1.45
N THR A 136 12.53 -17.15 0.70
CA THR A 136 12.89 -17.27 -0.71
C THR A 136 11.88 -16.58 -1.64
N CYS A 137 10.88 -15.88 -1.10
CA CYS A 137 9.80 -15.22 -1.85
C CYS A 137 10.32 -14.27 -2.94
N ARG A 138 11.41 -13.53 -2.65
CA ARG A 138 12.04 -12.58 -3.60
C ARG A 138 12.81 -13.26 -4.74
N THR A 139 13.06 -14.56 -4.62
CA THR A 139 13.74 -15.38 -5.63
C THR A 139 12.77 -16.29 -6.41
N GLY A 140 11.46 -16.04 -6.28
CA GLY A 140 10.42 -16.80 -6.97
C GLY A 140 10.06 -18.14 -6.30
N ARG A 141 10.55 -18.40 -5.10
CA ARG A 141 10.18 -19.58 -4.30
C ARG A 141 9.38 -19.13 -3.08
N HIS A 142 8.06 -19.06 -3.22
CA HIS A 142 7.18 -18.69 -2.10
C HIS A 142 7.25 -19.74 -1.00
N GLN A 143 7.23 -19.28 0.24
CA GLN A 143 6.98 -20.10 1.41
C GLN A 143 5.69 -19.58 2.05
N ASP A 144 4.75 -20.48 2.30
CA ASP A 144 3.52 -20.16 3.03
C ASP A 144 3.85 -19.60 4.42
N TRP A 145 2.90 -18.88 5.03
CA TRP A 145 3.11 -18.11 6.26
C TRP A 145 3.79 -18.95 7.36
N PRO A 146 5.11 -18.75 7.64
CA PRO A 146 5.85 -19.69 8.50
C PRO A 146 5.37 -19.70 9.96
N ALA A 147 4.68 -18.64 10.39
CA ALA A 147 4.15 -18.51 11.74
C ALA A 147 2.67 -18.93 11.85
N GLU A 148 2.03 -19.39 10.77
CA GLU A 148 0.60 -19.76 10.76
C GLU A 148 0.25 -20.77 11.86
N GLY A 149 1.01 -21.86 11.99
CA GLY A 149 0.75 -22.86 13.01
C GLY A 149 0.82 -22.31 14.44
N ARG A 150 1.74 -21.37 14.71
CA ARG A 150 1.84 -20.70 16.02
C ARG A 150 0.70 -19.71 16.23
N TYR A 151 0.27 -19.02 15.17
CA TYR A 151 -0.88 -18.13 15.23
C TYR A 151 -2.18 -18.90 15.51
N THR A 152 -2.46 -19.97 14.78
CA THR A 152 -3.65 -20.81 15.00
C THR A 152 -3.67 -21.36 16.43
N ALA A 153 -2.54 -21.89 16.91
CA ALA A 153 -2.41 -22.34 18.30
C ALA A 153 -2.68 -21.23 19.32
N SER A 154 -2.31 -19.98 19.01
CA SER A 154 -2.59 -18.83 19.89
C SER A 154 -4.07 -18.46 19.96
N LEU A 155 -4.82 -18.67 18.87
CA LEU A 155 -6.27 -18.47 18.85
C LEU A 155 -7.00 -19.54 19.67
N ASP A 156 -6.54 -20.79 19.59
CA ASP A 156 -7.11 -21.92 20.33
C ASP A 156 -6.80 -21.85 21.83
N ALA A 157 -5.64 -21.29 22.20
CA ALA A 157 -5.23 -21.10 23.60
C ALA A 157 -5.94 -19.93 24.31
N SER A 158 -6.61 -19.05 23.56
CA SER A 158 -7.30 -17.89 24.12
C SER A 158 -8.74 -18.28 24.51
N PRO A 159 -9.12 -18.26 25.81
CA PRO A 159 -10.50 -18.51 26.19
C PRO A 159 -11.37 -17.39 25.62
N ARG A 160 -12.38 -17.75 24.82
CA ARG A 160 -13.40 -16.81 24.34
C ARG A 160 -14.31 -16.37 25.50
#